data_AF-A0AAD5XIB6-F1
#
_entry.id   AF-A0AAD5XIB6-F1
#
_cell.length_a   1.000
_cell.length_b   1.000
_cell.length_c   1.000
_cell.angle_alpha   90.00
_cell.angle_beta   90.00
_cell.angle_gamma   90.00
#
_symmetry.space_group_name_H-M   'P 1'
#
loop_
_entity.id
_entity.type
_entity.pdbx_description
1 polymer ?
#
loop_
_entity_poly.entity_id
_entity_poly.type
_entity_poly.pdbx_seq_one_letter_code
_entity_poly.pdbx_strand_id
1 'polypeptide(L)'
;MDRENQAELLVGDYKLAIERGVETVLWKHHYSRIGTFRSEITAAKKDRNAPALTVAQAAFREFLDDAIFFYVRLVIRLAEAHSLKRVIRIFVMHQALRSFVVC
;
A
#
# COMPACT_ATOMS: atom_id res chain seq x y z
N MET A 1 -10.47 8.06 -8.97
CA MET A 1 -11.13 7.50 -7.77
C MET A 1 -10.03 7.36 -6.74
N ASP A 2 -10.22 7.92 -5.54
CA ASP A 2 -9.19 7.96 -4.50
C ASP A 2 -8.93 6.56 -3.91
N ARG A 3 -7.71 6.28 -3.42
CA ARG A 3 -7.34 4.97 -2.85
C ARG A 3 -8.20 4.61 -1.64
N GLU A 4 -8.59 5.61 -0.85
CA GLU A 4 -9.43 5.41 0.33
C GLU A 4 -10.85 5.00 -0.07
N ASN A 5 -11.43 5.62 -1.11
CA ASN A 5 -12.74 5.22 -1.62
C ASN A 5 -12.74 3.79 -2.17
N GLN A 6 -11.62 3.35 -2.76
CA GLN A 6 -11.45 1.97 -3.22
C GLN A 6 -11.34 0.99 -2.04
N ALA A 7 -10.59 1.37 -1.00
CA ALA A 7 -10.50 0.61 0.24
C ALA A 7 -11.85 0.50 0.96
N GLU A 8 -12.61 1.60 1.04
CA GLU A 8 -13.96 1.63 1.60
C GLU A 8 -14.91 0.72 0.83
N LEU A 9 -14.85 0.74 -0.51
CA LEU A 9 -15.67 -0.16 -1.33
C LEU A 9 -15.31 -1.63 -1.10
N LEU A 10 -14.01 -1.96 -0.99
CA LEU A 10 -13.56 -3.32 -0.65
C LEU A 10 -14.09 -3.79 0.70
N VAL A 11 -14.13 -2.90 1.70
CA VAL A 11 -14.58 -3.24 3.07
C VAL A 11 -16.11 -3.25 3.19
N GLY A 12 -16.81 -2.31 2.54
CA GLY A 12 -18.26 -2.11 2.68
C GLY A 12 -19.11 -2.98 1.76
N ASP A 13 -18.63 -3.27 0.54
CA ASP A 13 -19.31 -4.14 -0.42
C ASP A 13 -18.28 -4.91 -1.26
N TYR A 14 -17.74 -5.96 -0.63
CA TYR A 14 -16.70 -6.79 -1.25
C TYR A 14 -17.15 -7.42 -2.58
N LYS A 15 -18.44 -7.74 -2.73
CA LYS A 15 -18.97 -8.32 -3.97
C LYS A 15 -18.91 -7.32 -5.11
N LEU A 16 -19.44 -6.11 -4.89
CA LEU A 16 -19.38 -5.03 -5.88
C LEU A 16 -17.93 -4.62 -6.18
N ALA A 17 -17.06 -4.65 -5.18
CA ALA A 17 -15.64 -4.36 -5.34
C ALA A 17 -14.94 -5.36 -6.27
N ILE A 18 -15.24 -6.65 -6.13
CA ILE A 18 -14.73 -7.70 -7.03
C ILE A 18 -15.27 -7.51 -8.45
N GLU A 19 -16.58 -7.30 -8.60
CA GLU A 19 -17.21 -7.08 -9.93
C GLU A 19 -16.58 -5.89 -10.67
N ARG A 20 -16.15 -4.86 -9.94
CA ARG A 20 -15.46 -3.67 -10.47
C ARG A 20 -13.95 -3.83 -10.57
N GLY A 21 -13.38 -4.97 -10.17
CA GLY A 21 -11.94 -5.23 -10.19
C GLY A 21 -11.13 -4.26 -9.32
N VAL A 22 -11.72 -3.76 -8.23
CA VAL A 22 -11.15 -2.66 -7.41
C VAL A 22 -9.75 -2.99 -6.91
N GLU A 23 -9.53 -4.21 -6.42
CA GLU A 23 -8.21 -4.67 -5.97
C GLU A 23 -7.15 -4.60 -7.09
N THR A 24 -7.52 -5.02 -8.30
CA THR A 24 -6.62 -4.97 -9.46
C THR A 24 -6.29 -3.54 -9.85
N VAL A 25 -7.29 -2.64 -9.83
CA VAL A 25 -7.10 -1.22 -10.14
C VAL A 25 -6.18 -0.57 -9.09
N LEU A 26 -6.45 -0.81 -7.81
CA LEU A 26 -5.67 -0.32 -6.67
C LEU A 26 -4.20 -0.77 -6.78
N TRP A 27 -3.98 -2.06 -7.06
CA TRP A 27 -2.64 -2.61 -7.26
C TRP A 27 -1.94 -2.02 -8.48
N LYS A 28 -2.64 -1.92 -9.62
CA LYS A 28 -2.08 -1.35 -10.86
C LYS A 28 -1.60 0.08 -10.65
N HIS A 29 -2.33 0.90 -9.90
CA HIS A 29 -1.90 2.26 -9.57
C HIS A 29 -0.61 2.28 -8.74
N HIS A 30 -0.53 1.48 -7.67
CA HIS A 30 0.68 1.37 -6.85
C HIS A 30 1.87 0.87 -7.66
N TYR A 31 1.66 -0.19 -8.44
CA TYR A 31 2.71 -0.78 -9.27
C TYR A 31 3.22 0.20 -10.33
N SER A 32 2.33 0.98 -10.95
CA SER A 32 2.72 2.04 -11.88
C SER A 32 3.62 3.09 -11.21
N ARG A 33 3.31 3.50 -9.98
CA ARG A 33 4.14 4.47 -9.23
C ARG A 33 5.51 3.91 -8.88
N ILE A 34 5.59 2.62 -8.50
CA ILE A 34 6.87 1.91 -8.32
C ILE A 34 7.71 1.99 -9.60
N GLY A 35 7.09 1.78 -10.76
CA GLY A 35 7.76 1.92 -12.06
C GLY A 35 8.33 3.32 -12.30
N THR A 36 7.58 4.36 -11.95
CA THR A 36 8.04 5.76 -12.03
C THR A 36 9.27 6.00 -11.16
N PHE A 37 9.22 5.64 -9.87
CA PHE A 37 10.37 5.82 -8.97
C PHE A 37 11.61 5.06 -9.43
N ARG A 38 11.45 3.82 -9.91
CA ARG A 38 12.56 3.02 -10.47
C ARG A 38 13.18 3.71 -11.68
N SER A 39 12.36 4.33 -12.52
CA SER A 39 12.82 5.06 -13.70
C SER A 39 13.58 6.33 -13.31
N GLU A 40 13.08 7.10 -12.35
CA GLU A 40 13.74 8.29 -11.79
C GLU A 40 15.11 7.95 -11.17
N ILE A 41 15.17 6.89 -10.36
CA ILE A 41 16.42 6.40 -9.77
C ILE A 41 17.41 5.97 -10.86
N THR A 42 16.93 5.28 -11.90
CA THR A 42 17.77 4.83 -13.00
C THR A 42 18.31 6.01 -13.81
N ALA A 43 17.48 7.02 -14.08
CA ALA A 43 17.89 8.25 -14.75
C ALA A 43 18.93 9.02 -13.93
N ALA A 44 18.68 9.23 -12.63
CA ALA A 44 19.63 9.93 -11.76
C ALA A 44 20.99 9.23 -11.66
N LYS A 45 21.01 7.88 -11.67
CA LYS A 45 22.25 7.09 -11.74
C LYS A 45 22.98 7.29 -13.06
N LYS A 46 22.26 7.24 -14.19
CA LYS A 46 22.82 7.43 -15.53
C LYS A 46 23.47 8.81 -15.67
N ASP A 47 22.81 9.83 -15.14
CA ASP A 47 23.27 11.23 -15.23
C ASP A 47 24.32 11.58 -14.16
N ARG A 48 24.71 10.63 -13.31
CA ARG A 48 25.63 10.81 -12.16
C ARG A 48 25.20 11.96 -11.23
N ASN A 49 23.89 12.22 -11.15
CA ASN A 49 23.31 13.26 -10.33
C ASN A 49 23.05 12.73 -8.90
N ALA A 50 24.06 12.80 -8.04
CA ALA A 50 23.99 12.28 -6.68
C ALA A 50 22.89 12.93 -5.81
N PRO A 51 22.65 14.27 -5.88
CA PRO A 51 21.51 14.89 -5.19
C PRO A 51 20.16 14.32 -5.64
N ALA A 52 19.91 14.27 -6.94
CA ALA A 52 18.64 13.74 -7.48
C ALA A 52 18.44 12.26 -7.12
N LEU A 53 19.53 11.47 -7.12
CA LEU A 53 19.48 10.07 -6.72
C LEU A 53 19.05 9.90 -5.26
N THR A 54 19.63 10.70 -4.36
CA THR A 54 19.30 10.67 -2.93
C THR A 54 17.84 11.03 -2.71
N VAL A 55 17.36 12.09 -3.36
CA VAL A 55 15.96 12.54 -3.27
C VAL A 55 14.99 11.48 -3.80
N ALA A 56 15.25 10.92 -4.99
CA ALA A 56 14.40 9.90 -5.58
C ALA A 56 14.36 8.61 -4.72
N GLN A 57 15.49 8.21 -4.13
CA GLN A 57 15.54 7.07 -3.21
C GLN A 57 14.78 7.31 -1.92
N ALA A 58 14.89 8.51 -1.34
CA ALA A 58 14.16 8.87 -0.13
C ALA A 58 12.64 8.87 -0.38
N ALA A 59 12.20 9.55 -1.44
CA ALA A 59 10.79 9.59 -1.83
C ALA A 59 10.23 8.19 -2.15
N PHE A 60 11.05 7.33 -2.77
CA PHE A 60 10.63 5.95 -3.04
C PHE A 60 10.46 5.14 -1.76
N ARG A 61 11.36 5.28 -0.78
CA ARG A 61 11.22 4.62 0.53
C ARG A 61 9.97 5.08 1.26
N GLU A 62 9.75 6.38 1.33
CA GLU A 62 8.56 6.97 1.96
C GLU A 62 7.26 6.45 1.32
N PHE A 63 7.22 6.38 -0.02
CA PHE A 63 6.09 5.80 -0.74
C PHE A 63 5.88 4.32 -0.42
N LEU A 64 6.95 3.54 -0.32
CA LEU A 64 6.85 2.11 0.03
C LEU A 64 6.36 1.93 1.47
N ASP A 65 6.84 2.74 2.41
CA ASP A 65 6.40 2.71 3.79
C ASP A 65 4.89 3.04 3.88
N ASP A 66 4.45 4.15 3.27
CA ASP A 66 3.02 4.52 3.21
C ASP A 66 2.17 3.43 2.54
N ALA A 67 2.64 2.83 1.45
CA ALA A 67 1.94 1.72 0.79
C ALA A 67 1.81 0.50 1.70
N ILE A 68 2.87 0.12 2.44
CA ILE A 68 2.83 -0.98 3.40
C ILE A 68 1.81 -0.67 4.50
N PHE A 69 1.84 0.55 5.07
CA PHE A 69 0.88 0.97 6.09
C PHE A 69 -0.57 0.86 5.58
N PHE A 70 -0.82 1.35 4.37
CA PHE A 70 -2.11 1.30 3.72
C PHE A 70 -2.63 -0.14 3.55
N TYR A 71 -1.83 -1.04 2.96
CA TYR A 71 -2.28 -2.43 2.73
C TYR A 71 -2.44 -3.22 4.03
N VAL A 72 -1.59 -3.00 5.03
CA VAL A 72 -1.75 -3.63 6.35
C VAL A 72 -3.08 -3.20 6.99
N ARG A 73 -3.38 -1.90 6.99
CA ARG A 73 -4.67 -1.39 7.51
C ARG A 73 -5.86 -1.94 6.74
N LEU A 74 -5.77 -2.01 5.41
CA LEU A 74 -6.82 -2.59 4.59
C LEU A 74 -7.09 -4.05 4.92
N VAL A 75 -6.05 -4.86 5.10
CA VAL A 75 -6.18 -6.27 5.50
C VAL A 75 -6.83 -6.40 6.87
N ILE A 76 -6.47 -5.55 7.84
CA ILE A 76 -7.10 -5.54 9.16
C ILE A 76 -8.58 -5.20 9.05
N ARG A 77 -8.95 -4.13 8.33
CA ARG A 77 -10.34 -3.71 8.12
C ARG A 77 -11.17 -4.80 7.44
N LEU A 78 -10.62 -5.48 6.42
CA LEU A 78 -11.28 -6.62 5.77
C LEU A 78 -11.46 -7.79 6.74
N ALA A 79 -10.43 -8.10 7.53
CA ALA A 79 -10.50 -9.17 8.51
C ALA A 79 -11.57 -8.88 9.59
N GLU A 80 -11.70 -7.63 10.03
CA GLU A 80 -12.75 -7.20 10.96
C GLU A 80 -14.14 -7.31 10.32
N ALA A 81 -14.34 -6.77 9.12
CA ALA A 81 -15.61 -6.82 8.39
C ALA A 81 -16.10 -8.25 8.15
N HIS A 82 -15.17 -9.18 7.90
CA HIS A 82 -15.48 -10.60 7.66
C HIS A 82 -15.29 -11.50 8.90
N SER A 83 -15.10 -10.93 10.09
CA SER A 83 -14.93 -11.68 11.35
C SER A 83 -13.82 -12.75 11.31
N LEU A 84 -12.74 -12.49 10.57
CA LEU A 84 -11.58 -13.38 10.41
C LEU A 84 -10.64 -13.30 11.62
N LYS A 85 -11.11 -13.78 12.78
CA LYS A 85 -10.43 -13.71 14.09
C LYS A 85 -8.98 -14.23 14.08
N ARG A 86 -8.67 -15.23 13.24
CA ARG A 86 -7.32 -15.81 13.13
C ARG A 86 -6.33 -14.82 12.51
N VAL A 87 -6.76 -14.07 11.50
CA VAL A 87 -5.95 -13.03 10.83
C VAL A 87 -5.67 -11.91 11.83
N ILE A 88 -6.71 -11.40 12.49
CA ILE A 88 -6.59 -10.35 13.51
C ILE A 88 -5.60 -10.76 14.61
N ARG A 89 -5.67 -11.99 15.12
CA ARG A 89 -4.74 -12.48 16.15
C ARG A 89 -3.28 -12.47 15.69
N ILE A 90 -2.98 -12.85 14.44
CA ILE A 90 -1.62 -12.83 13.88
C ILE A 90 -1.09 -11.39 13.85
N PHE A 91 -1.90 -10.44 13.37
CA PHE A 91 -1.53 -9.03 13.32
C PHE A 91 -1.32 -8.42 14.72
N VAL A 92 -2.19 -8.75 15.69
CA VAL A 92 -2.09 -8.26 17.07
C VAL A 92 -0.92 -8.90 17.83
N MET A 93 -0.52 -10.12 17.53
CA MET A 93 0.57 -10.80 18.25
C MET A 93 1.97 -10.46 17.72
N HIS A 94 2.10 -10.03 16.48
CA HIS A 94 3.39 -9.65 15.93
C HIS A 94 3.74 -8.21 16.33
N GLN A 95 4.77 -8.02 17.17
CA GLN A 95 5.16 -6.71 17.71
C GLN A 95 5.38 -5.65 16.61
N ALA A 96 6.00 -6.05 15.50
CA ALA A 96 6.24 -5.17 14.36
C ALA A 96 4.94 -4.72 13.65
N LEU A 97 3.83 -5.46 13.77
CA LEU A 97 2.56 -5.14 13.12
C LEU A 97 1.61 -4.38 14.06
N ARG A 98 1.85 -4.37 15.38
CA ARG A 98 1.06 -3.60 16.35
C ARG A 98 1.11 -2.10 16.10
N SER A 99 2.24 -1.56 15.65
CA SER A 99 2.38 -0.14 15.31
C SER A 99 1.43 0.30 14.19
N PHE A 100 0.90 -0.65 13.40
CA PHE A 100 0.00 -0.39 12.29
C PHE A 100 -1.49 -0.40 12.70
N VAL A 101 -1.80 -0.90 13.91
CA VAL A 101 -3.17 -1.00 14.45
C VAL A 101 -3.57 0.24 15.26
N VAL A 102 -2.62 1.02 15.78
CA VAL A 102 -2.84 2.05 16.82
C VAL A 102 -2.71 3.50 16.29
N CYS A 103 -2.77 3.73 14.97
CA CYS A 103 -2.75 5.07 14.38
C CYS A 103 -4.05 5.38 13.65
#